data_AF-A0A4Q3XGG9-F1
#
_entry.id   AF-A0A4Q3XGG9-F1
#
_cell.length_a   1.000
_cell.length_b   1.000
_cell.length_c   1.000
_cell.angle_alpha   90.00
_cell.angle_beta   90.00
_cell.angle_gamma   90.00
#
_symmetry.space_group_name_H-M   'P 1'
#
loop_
_entity.id
_entity.type
_entity.pdbx_description
1 polymer ?
#
loop_
_entity_poly.entity_id
_entity_poly.type
_entity_poly.pdbx_seq_one_letter_code
_entity_poly.pdbx_strand_id
1 'polypeptide(L)' 'MSADEIVIASYARTPMGSFQGSLTDASATDLGAAAVGAAVE' A
#
# COMPACT_ATOMS: atom_id res chain seq x y z
N MET A 1 -29.64 8.40 -14.21
CA MET A 1 -28.28 7.81 -14.16
C MET A 1 -28.27 6.88 -12.97
N SER A 2 -28.10 5.57 -13.20
CA SER A 2 -27.76 4.67 -12.11
C SER A 2 -26.49 5.22 -11.47
N ALA A 3 -26.42 5.32 -10.14
CA ALA A 3 -25.18 5.70 -9.50
C ALA A 3 -24.14 4.64 -9.84
N ASP A 4 -23.02 5.02 -10.45
CA ASP A 4 -21.89 4.11 -10.60
C ASP A 4 -21.44 3.70 -9.20
N GLU A 5 -21.51 2.39 -8.89
CA GLU A 5 -21.17 1.91 -7.56
C GLU A 5 -19.66 2.03 -7.33
N ILE A 6 -19.28 2.87 -6.36
CA ILE A 6 -17.90 2.97 -5.90
C ILE A 6 -17.63 1.82 -4.93
N VAL A 7 -16.84 0.86 -5.39
CA VAL A 7 -16.48 -0.34 -4.61
C VAL A 7 -14.97 -0.39 -4.37
N ILE A 8 -14.55 -0.98 -3.25
CA ILE A 8 -13.14 -1.28 -3.00
C ILE A 8 -12.81 -2.58 -3.73
N ALA A 9 -12.13 -2.47 -4.86
CA ALA A 9 -11.78 -3.62 -5.70
C ALA A 9 -10.64 -4.46 -5.08
N SER A 10 -9.70 -3.82 -4.38
CA SER A 10 -8.54 -4.47 -3.77
C SER A 10 -7.98 -3.65 -2.60
N TYR A 11 -7.20 -4.30 -1.73
CA TYR A 11 -6.51 -3.66 -0.61
C TYR A 11 -5.22 -4.40 -0.28
N ALA A 12 -4.13 -3.65 -0.14
CA ALA A 12 -2.86 -4.16 0.34
C ALA A 12 -2.17 -3.12 1.23
N ARG A 13 -1.19 -3.59 2.00
CA ARG A 13 -0.36 -2.74 2.87
C ARG A 13 1.02 -3.36 3.04
N THR A 14 2.01 -2.55 3.32
CA THR A 14 3.29 -3.05 3.83
C THR A 14 3.16 -3.45 5.31
N PRO A 15 4.07 -4.30 5.82
CA PRO A 15 4.29 -4.46 7.25
C PRO A 15 4.66 -3.12 7.91
N MET A 16 4.36 -2.98 9.20
CA MET A 16 4.79 -1.82 9.98
C MET A 16 6.21 -2.01 10.49
N GLY A 17 7.07 -1.03 10.25
CA GLY A 17 8.41 -0.97 10.84
C GLY A 17 8.37 -0.31 12.23
N SER A 18 9.17 -0.82 13.17
CA SER A 18 9.51 -0.07 14.38
C SER A 18 10.53 1.03 14.06
N PHE A 19 10.62 2.05 14.92
CA PHE A 19 11.67 3.06 14.80
C PHE A 19 13.05 2.39 14.83
N GLN A 20 13.89 2.70 13.84
CA GLN A 20 15.21 2.07 13.62
C GLN A 20 15.15 0.52 13.50
N GLY A 21 14.04 -0.02 12.99
CA GLY A 21 13.83 -1.46 12.80
C GLY A 21 14.22 -1.97 11.40
N SER A 22 13.63 -3.10 11.00
CA SER A 22 13.95 -3.81 9.74
C SER A 22 13.65 -3.04 8.45
N LEU A 23 12.89 -1.94 8.52
CA LEU A 23 12.55 -1.09 7.37
C LEU A 23 13.32 0.24 7.39
N THR A 24 14.37 0.37 8.21
CA THR A 24 15.07 1.64 8.41
C THR A 24 15.74 2.21 7.15
N ASP A 25 16.12 1.34 6.21
CA ASP A 25 16.78 1.75 4.96
C ASP A 25 15.79 1.99 3.81
N ALA A 26 14.51 1.69 4.00
CA ALA A 26 13.49 1.87 2.97
C ALA A 26 13.00 3.32 2.94
N SER A 27 12.89 3.91 1.74
CA SER A 27 12.33 5.24 1.60
C SER A 27 10.79 5.25 1.68
N ALA A 28 10.25 6.44 1.92
CA ALA A 28 8.84 6.81 1.71
C ALA A 28 8.22 6.13 0.47
N THR A 29 8.91 6.38 -0.64
CA THR A 29 8.47 6.04 -1.98
C THR A 29 8.52 4.54 -2.22
N ASP A 30 9.55 3.84 -1.72
CA ASP A 30 9.70 2.39 -1.87
C ASP A 30 8.57 1.64 -1.16
N LEU A 31 8.23 2.06 0.07
CA LEU A 31 7.13 1.47 0.84
C LEU A 31 5.78 1.70 0.15
N GLY A 32 5.55 2.91 -0.38
CA GLY A 32 4.33 3.23 -1.13
C GLY A 32 4.23 2.44 -2.44
N ALA A 33 5.31 2.33 -3.20
CA ALA A 33 5.35 1.59 -4.45
C ALA A 33 5.06 0.10 -4.23
N ALA A 34 5.62 -0.50 -3.18
CA ALA A 34 5.33 -1.89 -2.81
C ALA A 34 3.85 -2.10 -2.44
N ALA A 35 3.27 -1.20 -1.66
CA ALA A 35 1.85 -1.29 -1.28
C ALA A 35 0.91 -1.17 -2.50
N VAL A 36 1.18 -0.22 -3.39
CA VAL A 36 0.38 -0.03 -4.62
C VAL A 36 0.54 -1.21 -5.56
N GLY A 37 1.77 -1.71 -5.77
CA GLY A 37 2.01 -2.90 -6.61
C GLY A 37 1.22 -4.11 -6.13
N ALA A 38 1.24 -4.40 -4.83
CA ALA A 38 0.51 -5.51 -4.24
C ALA A 38 -1.02 -5.34 -4.27
N ALA A 39 -1.55 -4.12 -4.42
CA ALA A 39 -2.98 -3.89 -4.59
C ALA A 39 -3.43 -4.03 -6.06
N VAL A 40 -2.50 -4.02 -7.00
CA VAL A 40 -2.77 -4.09 -8.44
C VAL A 40 -2.61 -5.50 -9.00
N GLU A 41 -1.67 -6.29 -8.46
CA GLU A 41 -1.48 -7.72 -8.77
C GLU A 41 -2.62 -8.60 -8.24
#